data_AF-A0A662XRY8-F1
#
_entry.id   AF-A0A662XRY8-F1
#
_cell.length_a   1.000
_cell.length_b   1.000
_cell.length_c   1.000
_cell.angle_alpha   90.00
_cell.angle_beta   90.00
_cell.angle_gamma   90.00
#
_symmetry.space_group_name_H-M   'P 1'
#
loop_
_entity.id
_entity.type
_entity.pdbx_description
1 polymer ?
#
loop_
_entity_poly.entity_id
_entity_poly.type
_entity_poly.pdbx_seq_one_letter_code
_entity_poly.pdbx_strand_id
1 'polypeptide(L)'
;SLAEFAKAIHEHALALSEAEVEELFRFFDADKSGGVDFDEFLVTLRGELNDRRTQLVLAAFKILDADGNGVVDLNDIKANYNADKHPGVLEGRMTKDEVLREFLDTFDGGEKDGKVHPNEFVRYYANVSASIDDDDYFELMIRNAWHMSGGEGWVANTTCRRVLVTHADGSHTVEEVKDDIGIEAGNVEAIRANLQAQGIDDIKSVASSGYVEVESEAANKRSSDGFPPKVAKKKQYGAGTSSIVFG
;
A
#
# COMPACT_ATOMS: atom_id res chain seq x y z
N SER A 1 -13.23 17.97 -29.85
CA SER A 1 -14.49 17.68 -30.56
C SER A 1 -14.34 16.46 -31.46
N LEU A 2 -15.44 15.82 -31.89
CA LEU A 2 -15.39 14.63 -32.77
C LEU A 2 -14.58 14.88 -34.06
N ALA A 3 -14.72 16.06 -34.68
CA ALA A 3 -13.99 16.40 -35.90
C ALA A 3 -12.46 16.45 -35.68
N GLU A 4 -12.02 17.00 -34.55
CA GLU A 4 -10.59 17.04 -34.18
C GLU A 4 -10.06 15.66 -33.83
N PHE A 5 -10.87 14.86 -33.12
CA PHE A 5 -10.51 13.48 -32.76
C PHE A 5 -10.35 12.60 -34.01
N ALA A 6 -11.31 12.66 -34.94
CA ALA A 6 -11.24 11.95 -36.21
C ALA A 6 -10.00 12.33 -37.02
N LYS A 7 -9.70 13.63 -37.10
CA LYS A 7 -8.49 14.13 -37.76
C LYS A 7 -7.22 13.54 -37.13
N ALA A 8 -7.12 13.52 -35.80
CA ALA A 8 -5.95 12.97 -35.10
C ALA A 8 -5.76 11.47 -35.37
N ILE A 9 -6.84 10.67 -35.34
CA ILE A 9 -6.79 9.22 -35.64
C ILE A 9 -6.27 8.96 -37.06
N HIS A 10 -6.76 9.73 -38.05
CA HIS A 10 -6.31 9.60 -39.44
C HIS A 10 -4.86 10.08 -39.65
N GLU A 11 -4.43 11.15 -38.98
CA GLU A 11 -3.05 11.64 -39.03
C GLU A 11 -2.05 10.66 -38.40
N HIS A 12 -2.48 9.89 -37.40
CA HIS A 12 -1.67 8.83 -36.77
C HIS A 12 -1.78 7.46 -37.46
N ALA A 13 -2.34 7.41 -38.68
CA ALA A 13 -2.43 6.21 -39.53
C ALA A 13 -3.14 5.01 -38.88
N LEU A 14 -4.06 5.26 -37.95
CA LEU A 14 -4.98 4.25 -37.45
C LEU A 14 -6.08 4.07 -38.52
N ALA A 15 -6.11 2.90 -39.15
CA ALA A 15 -7.05 2.59 -40.23
C ALA A 15 -8.45 2.25 -39.67
N LEU A 16 -9.10 3.24 -39.07
CA LEU A 16 -10.48 3.14 -38.55
C LEU A 16 -11.46 3.78 -39.54
N SER A 17 -12.63 3.17 -39.68
CA SER A 17 -13.79 3.72 -40.40
C SER A 17 -14.45 4.86 -39.62
N GLU A 18 -15.26 5.69 -40.28
CA GLU A 18 -16.00 6.77 -39.62
C GLU A 18 -16.88 6.24 -38.47
N ALA A 19 -17.50 5.07 -38.65
CA ALA A 19 -18.32 4.44 -37.62
C ALA A 19 -17.50 4.00 -36.40
N GLU A 20 -16.30 3.45 -36.61
CA GLU A 20 -15.38 3.06 -35.52
C GLU A 20 -14.81 4.29 -34.81
N VAL A 21 -14.56 5.40 -35.53
CA VAL A 21 -14.12 6.67 -34.93
C VAL A 21 -15.23 7.27 -34.07
N GLU A 22 -16.49 7.24 -34.51
CA GLU A 22 -17.63 7.69 -33.71
C GLU A 22 -17.87 6.80 -32.49
N GLU A 23 -17.67 5.49 -32.61
CA GLU A 23 -17.75 4.56 -31.48
C GLU A 23 -16.62 4.83 -30.48
N LEU A 24 -15.38 4.98 -30.96
CA LEU A 24 -14.23 5.30 -30.12
C LEU A 24 -14.41 6.67 -29.45
N PHE A 25 -14.89 7.68 -30.17
CA PHE A 25 -15.17 8.99 -29.58
C PHE A 25 -16.21 8.90 -28.47
N ARG A 26 -17.31 8.15 -28.67
CA ARG A 26 -18.31 7.90 -27.63
C ARG A 26 -17.78 7.10 -26.44
N PHE A 27 -16.74 6.31 -26.65
CA PHE A 27 -16.06 5.60 -25.58
C PHE A 27 -15.19 6.55 -24.74
N PHE A 28 -14.57 7.56 -25.36
CA PHE A 28 -13.79 8.58 -24.67
C PHE A 28 -14.65 9.68 -24.01
N ASP A 29 -15.73 10.13 -24.65
CA ASP A 29 -16.67 11.17 -24.17
C ASP A 29 -17.65 10.55 -23.15
N ALA A 30 -17.15 10.34 -21.92
CA ALA A 30 -17.87 9.61 -20.87
C ALA A 30 -19.06 10.42 -20.33
N ASP A 31 -18.91 11.75 -20.23
CA ASP A 31 -19.96 12.65 -19.75
C ASP A 31 -20.97 13.07 -20.83
N LYS A 32 -20.70 12.72 -22.10
CA LYS A 32 -21.52 13.06 -23.28
C LYS A 32 -21.63 14.56 -23.51
N SER A 33 -20.58 15.30 -23.17
CA SER A 33 -20.46 16.73 -23.43
C SER A 33 -20.31 17.06 -24.93
N GLY A 34 -19.99 16.06 -25.76
CA GLY A 34 -19.66 16.24 -27.17
C GLY A 34 -18.21 16.69 -27.39
N GLY A 35 -17.41 16.71 -26.32
CA GLY A 35 -15.97 16.87 -26.30
C GLY A 35 -15.29 15.63 -25.75
N VAL A 36 -13.97 15.57 -25.88
CA VAL A 36 -13.16 14.67 -25.05
C VAL A 36 -12.19 15.61 -24.36
N ASP A 37 -12.34 15.76 -23.06
CA ASP A 37 -11.40 16.55 -22.29
C ASP A 37 -10.10 15.77 -22.02
N PHE A 38 -9.11 16.47 -21.46
CA PHE A 38 -7.80 15.87 -21.22
C PHE A 38 -7.84 14.74 -20.18
N ASP A 39 -8.69 14.86 -19.16
CA ASP A 39 -8.80 13.90 -18.08
C ASP A 39 -9.53 12.63 -18.59
N GLU A 40 -10.61 12.79 -19.33
CA GLU A 40 -11.33 11.72 -20.03
C GLU A 40 -10.38 10.94 -20.96
N PHE A 41 -9.57 11.67 -21.73
CA PHE A 41 -8.57 11.05 -22.61
C PHE A 41 -7.56 10.19 -21.85
N LEU A 42 -6.98 10.73 -20.78
CA LEU A 42 -5.97 10.01 -19.97
C LEU A 42 -6.58 8.82 -19.22
N VAL A 43 -7.76 8.98 -18.62
CA VAL A 43 -8.45 7.91 -17.90
C VAL A 43 -8.76 6.74 -18.84
N THR A 44 -9.21 7.05 -20.05
CA THR A 44 -9.57 6.05 -21.06
C THR A 44 -8.34 5.33 -21.61
N LEU A 45 -7.25 6.07 -21.93
CA LEU A 45 -5.99 5.47 -22.39
C LEU A 45 -5.30 4.59 -21.34
N ARG A 46 -5.41 4.99 -20.06
CA ARG A 46 -4.88 4.23 -18.93
C ARG A 46 -5.53 2.84 -18.81
N GLY A 47 -6.83 2.76 -19.11
CA GLY A 47 -7.61 1.55 -18.96
C GLY A 47 -7.93 1.19 -17.51
N GLU A 48 -8.46 -0.02 -17.35
CA GLU A 48 -8.83 -0.61 -16.06
C GLU A 48 -7.75 -1.56 -15.55
N LEU A 49 -7.77 -1.85 -14.25
CA LEU A 49 -6.97 -2.91 -13.67
C LEU A 49 -7.45 -4.26 -14.21
N ASN A 50 -6.51 -5.15 -14.53
CA ASN A 50 -6.85 -6.54 -14.77
C ASN A 50 -7.40 -7.21 -13.49
N ASP A 51 -8.11 -8.33 -13.64
CA ASP A 51 -8.78 -9.01 -12.52
C ASP A 51 -7.86 -9.35 -11.35
N ARG A 52 -6.61 -9.76 -11.64
CA ARG A 52 -5.62 -10.09 -10.60
C ARG A 52 -5.26 -8.86 -9.77
N ARG A 53 -4.93 -7.74 -10.42
CA ARG A 53 -4.62 -6.47 -9.74
C ARG A 53 -5.83 -5.93 -9.00
N THR A 54 -7.03 -6.03 -9.58
CA THR A 54 -8.28 -5.61 -8.94
C THR A 54 -8.55 -6.37 -7.66
N GLN A 55 -8.47 -7.71 -7.68
CA GLN A 55 -8.67 -8.54 -6.49
C GLN A 55 -7.65 -8.21 -5.39
N LEU A 56 -6.40 -7.96 -5.78
CA LEU A 56 -5.35 -7.60 -4.85
C LEU A 56 -5.57 -6.23 -4.18
N VAL A 57 -5.97 -5.22 -4.96
CA VAL A 57 -6.30 -3.88 -4.44
C VAL A 57 -7.52 -3.93 -3.53
N LEU A 58 -8.53 -4.73 -3.86
CA LEU A 58 -9.70 -4.93 -2.99
C LEU A 58 -9.35 -5.69 -1.71
N ALA A 59 -8.39 -6.61 -1.73
CA ALA A 59 -7.89 -7.25 -0.53
C ALA A 59 -7.16 -6.25 0.38
N ALA A 60 -6.31 -5.38 -0.19
CA ALA A 60 -5.68 -4.30 0.55
C ALA A 60 -6.70 -3.32 1.15
N PHE A 61 -7.77 -2.99 0.41
CA PHE A 61 -8.85 -2.14 0.92
C PHE A 61 -9.52 -2.74 2.17
N LYS A 62 -9.78 -4.06 2.17
CA LYS A 62 -10.38 -4.75 3.33
C LYS A 62 -9.48 -4.76 4.57
N ILE A 63 -8.16 -4.70 4.40
CA ILE A 63 -7.22 -4.57 5.52
C ILE A 63 -7.31 -3.15 6.11
N LEU A 64 -7.54 -2.16 5.25
CA LEU A 64 -7.64 -0.77 5.65
C LEU A 64 -8.97 -0.43 6.33
N ASP A 65 -10.07 -1.03 5.88
CA ASP A 65 -11.44 -0.93 6.45
C ASP A 65 -11.53 -1.71 7.76
N ALA A 66 -11.18 -1.04 8.87
CA ALA A 66 -10.98 -1.68 10.16
C ALA A 66 -12.31 -2.10 10.82
N ASP A 67 -13.38 -1.33 10.60
CA ASP A 67 -14.71 -1.64 11.13
C ASP A 67 -15.55 -2.54 10.19
N GLY A 68 -15.11 -2.72 8.93
CA GLY A 68 -15.74 -3.58 7.93
C GLY A 68 -17.03 -3.01 7.37
N ASN A 69 -17.24 -1.69 7.44
CA ASN A 69 -18.47 -1.05 6.99
C ASN A 69 -18.51 -0.85 5.45
N GLY A 70 -17.42 -1.17 4.73
CA GLY A 70 -17.30 -1.08 3.28
C GLY A 70 -16.84 0.29 2.77
N VAL A 71 -16.47 1.22 3.65
CA VAL A 71 -15.83 2.51 3.35
C VAL A 71 -14.66 2.73 4.28
N VAL A 72 -13.59 3.35 3.80
CA VAL A 72 -12.47 3.73 4.67
C VAL A 72 -12.61 5.20 5.03
N ASP A 73 -12.69 5.50 6.33
CA ASP A 73 -12.74 6.86 6.85
C ASP A 73 -11.54 7.21 7.75
N LEU A 74 -11.54 8.42 8.30
CA LEU A 74 -10.44 8.91 9.13
C LEU A 74 -10.22 8.06 10.39
N ASN A 75 -11.27 7.44 10.94
CA ASN A 75 -11.15 6.59 12.13
C ASN A 75 -10.42 5.29 11.81
N ASP A 76 -10.69 4.68 10.66
CA ASP A 76 -9.98 3.50 10.18
C ASP A 76 -8.47 3.77 10.05
N ILE A 77 -8.13 4.91 9.43
CA ILE A 77 -6.73 5.33 9.29
C ILE A 77 -6.10 5.60 10.66
N LYS A 78 -6.81 6.24 11.60
CA LYS A 78 -6.31 6.50 12.96
C LYS A 78 -6.07 5.23 13.76
N ALA A 79 -6.87 4.18 13.55
CA ALA A 79 -6.68 2.89 14.20
C ALA A 79 -5.41 2.19 13.70
N ASN A 80 -5.07 2.41 12.44
CA ASN A 80 -4.05 1.66 11.72
C ASN A 80 -2.69 2.38 11.58
N TYR A 81 -2.67 3.72 11.70
CA TYR A 81 -1.48 4.55 11.44
C TYR A 81 -1.14 5.52 12.56
N ASN A 82 0.15 5.62 12.84
CA ASN A 82 0.71 6.55 13.82
C ASN A 82 1.45 7.71 13.12
N ALA A 83 0.88 8.91 13.23
CA ALA A 83 1.44 10.13 12.63
C ALA A 83 2.45 10.88 13.54
N ASP A 84 2.78 10.38 14.72
CA ASP A 84 3.58 11.08 15.74
C ASP A 84 4.98 11.43 15.25
N LYS A 85 5.53 10.58 14.39
CA LYS A 85 6.87 10.75 13.81
C LYS A 85 6.85 11.56 12.51
N HIS A 86 5.70 12.03 12.05
CA HIS A 86 5.62 12.84 10.83
C HIS A 86 6.32 14.19 11.04
N PRO A 87 7.19 14.66 10.13
CA PRO A 87 7.94 15.91 10.31
C PRO A 87 7.06 17.12 10.60
N GLY A 88 5.89 17.21 9.94
CA GLY A 88 4.93 18.29 10.18
C GLY A 88 4.33 18.29 11.60
N VAL A 89 4.17 17.11 12.21
CA VAL A 89 3.68 16.95 13.59
C VAL A 89 4.77 17.28 14.59
N LEU A 90 5.98 16.74 14.37
CA LEU A 90 7.15 17.01 15.22
C LEU A 90 7.52 18.50 15.28
N GLU A 91 7.36 19.20 14.15
CA GLU A 91 7.62 20.64 14.05
C GLU A 91 6.42 21.50 14.48
N GLY A 92 5.29 20.89 14.87
CA GLY A 92 4.08 21.61 15.30
C GLY A 92 3.37 22.39 14.19
N ARG A 93 3.67 22.11 12.93
CA ARG A 93 3.05 22.75 11.75
C ARG A 93 1.71 22.13 11.38
N MET A 94 1.50 20.87 11.75
CA MET A 94 0.29 20.09 11.48
C MET A 94 -0.07 19.26 12.71
N THR A 95 -1.35 18.99 12.86
CA THR A 95 -1.88 17.99 13.79
C THR A 95 -1.79 16.60 13.16
N LYS A 96 -1.87 15.55 14.00
CA LYS A 96 -1.93 14.15 13.53
C LYS A 96 -3.12 13.95 12.59
N ASP A 97 -4.28 14.47 12.97
CA ASP A 97 -5.52 14.38 12.21
C ASP A 97 -5.39 15.02 10.84
N GLU A 98 -4.74 16.17 10.72
CA GLU A 98 -4.50 16.83 9.43
C GLU A 98 -3.61 15.98 8.51
N VAL A 99 -2.54 15.38 9.05
CA VAL A 99 -1.66 14.48 8.27
C VAL A 99 -2.41 13.26 7.78
N LEU A 100 -3.20 12.62 8.65
CA LEU A 100 -3.98 11.44 8.29
C LEU A 100 -5.11 11.78 7.31
N ARG A 101 -5.71 12.97 7.44
CA ARG A 101 -6.72 13.44 6.49
C ARG A 101 -6.12 13.70 5.12
N GLU A 102 -4.96 14.34 5.04
CA GLU A 102 -4.24 14.57 3.78
C GLU A 102 -3.85 13.24 3.12
N PHE A 103 -3.44 12.24 3.91
CA PHE A 103 -3.19 10.90 3.41
C PHE A 103 -4.47 10.28 2.81
N LEU A 104 -5.60 10.34 3.53
CA LEU A 104 -6.88 9.80 3.04
C LEU A 104 -7.35 10.53 1.77
N ASP A 105 -7.11 11.84 1.69
CA ASP A 105 -7.43 12.66 0.53
C ASP A 105 -6.69 12.24 -0.75
N THR A 106 -5.61 11.47 -0.65
CA THR A 106 -4.92 10.94 -1.83
C THR A 106 -5.74 9.89 -2.57
N PHE A 107 -6.65 9.19 -1.87
CA PHE A 107 -7.48 8.13 -2.44
C PHE A 107 -8.93 8.57 -2.73
N ASP A 108 -9.43 9.56 -1.99
CA ASP A 108 -10.74 10.21 -2.16
C ASP A 108 -10.76 11.00 -3.48
N GLY A 109 -10.95 10.30 -4.61
CA GLY A 109 -10.76 10.84 -5.96
C GLY A 109 -12.02 11.41 -6.60
N GLY A 110 -13.07 11.69 -5.83
CA GLY A 110 -14.38 12.13 -6.31
C GLY A 110 -14.90 13.33 -5.52
N GLU A 111 -16.08 13.17 -4.91
CA GLU A 111 -16.60 14.14 -3.95
C GLU A 111 -15.77 14.04 -2.67
N LYS A 112 -15.09 15.14 -2.30
CA LYS A 112 -14.25 15.22 -1.09
C LYS A 112 -15.08 15.16 0.19
N ASP A 113 -15.64 14.00 0.50
CA ASP A 113 -16.48 13.75 1.67
C ASP A 113 -15.71 13.13 2.84
N GLY A 114 -14.42 12.80 2.63
CA GLY A 114 -13.56 12.19 3.62
C GLY A 114 -13.82 10.72 3.88
N LYS A 115 -14.41 10.06 2.89
CA LYS A 115 -14.57 8.63 2.83
C LYS A 115 -13.97 8.15 1.52
N VAL A 116 -13.42 6.96 1.56
CA VAL A 116 -12.86 6.31 0.38
C VAL A 116 -13.68 5.06 0.13
N HIS A 117 -14.37 5.04 -1.00
CA HIS A 117 -15.10 3.86 -1.44
C HIS A 117 -14.17 2.89 -2.19
N PRO A 118 -14.50 1.58 -2.26
CA PRO A 118 -13.68 0.59 -2.96
C PRO A 118 -13.35 0.98 -4.41
N ASN A 119 -14.32 1.54 -5.13
CA ASN A 119 -14.12 1.97 -6.52
C ASN A 119 -13.14 3.14 -6.65
N GLU A 120 -13.06 4.02 -5.64
CA GLU A 120 -12.14 5.15 -5.65
C GLU A 120 -10.71 4.70 -5.38
N PHE A 121 -10.56 3.75 -4.46
CA PHE A 121 -9.29 3.09 -4.19
C PHE A 121 -8.78 2.31 -5.42
N VAL A 122 -9.67 1.58 -6.10
CA VAL A 122 -9.36 0.91 -7.38
C VAL A 122 -8.98 1.93 -8.46
N ARG A 123 -9.71 3.04 -8.59
CA ARG A 123 -9.42 4.10 -9.56
C ARG A 123 -8.07 4.76 -9.30
N TYR A 124 -7.72 4.98 -8.03
CA TYR A 124 -6.39 5.45 -7.65
C TYR A 124 -5.31 4.46 -8.11
N TYR A 125 -5.48 3.17 -7.80
CA TYR A 125 -4.50 2.16 -8.18
C TYR A 125 -4.44 1.86 -9.68
N ALA A 126 -5.50 2.15 -10.45
CA ALA A 126 -5.43 2.13 -11.90
C ALA A 126 -4.37 3.12 -12.43
N ASN A 127 -4.23 4.30 -11.81
CA ASN A 127 -3.19 5.28 -12.17
C ASN A 127 -1.79 4.76 -11.85
N VAL A 128 -1.61 4.19 -10.66
CA VAL A 128 -0.32 3.60 -10.25
C VAL A 128 0.06 2.42 -11.16
N SER A 129 -0.93 1.56 -11.44
CA SER A 129 -0.79 0.37 -12.28
C SER A 129 -0.36 0.68 -13.70
N ALA A 130 -0.83 1.79 -14.29
CA ALA A 130 -0.45 2.18 -15.65
C ALA A 130 1.04 2.53 -15.80
N SER A 131 1.74 2.79 -14.69
CA SER A 131 3.19 2.98 -14.68
C SER A 131 3.99 1.69 -14.40
N ILE A 132 3.29 0.56 -14.22
CA ILE A 132 3.88 -0.73 -13.82
C ILE A 132 3.51 -1.79 -14.84
N ASP A 133 4.51 -2.21 -15.60
CA ASP A 133 4.34 -3.21 -16.67
C ASP A 133 4.02 -4.60 -16.13
N ASP A 134 4.64 -5.01 -15.02
CA ASP A 134 4.63 -6.39 -14.52
C ASP A 134 3.68 -6.57 -13.33
N ASP A 135 2.77 -7.56 -13.43
CA ASP A 135 1.79 -7.90 -12.40
C ASP A 135 2.42 -8.42 -11.10
N ASP A 136 3.52 -9.15 -11.18
CA ASP A 136 4.24 -9.68 -10.02
C ASP A 136 4.90 -8.54 -9.25
N TYR A 137 5.47 -7.57 -9.98
CA TYR A 137 6.02 -6.37 -9.34
C TYR A 137 4.92 -5.50 -8.71
N PHE A 138 3.79 -5.34 -9.40
CA PHE A 138 2.62 -4.67 -8.83
C PHE A 138 2.16 -5.39 -7.56
N GLU A 139 2.11 -6.72 -7.57
CA GLU A 139 1.69 -7.51 -6.41
C GLU A 139 2.63 -7.33 -5.22
N LEU A 140 3.93 -7.44 -5.46
CA LEU A 140 4.94 -7.20 -4.43
C LEU A 140 4.81 -5.78 -3.84
N MET A 141 4.55 -4.78 -4.67
CA MET A 141 4.38 -3.39 -4.24
C MET A 141 3.15 -3.25 -3.33
N ILE A 142 1.99 -3.75 -3.75
CA ILE A 142 0.75 -3.68 -2.94
C ILE A 142 0.90 -4.45 -1.64
N ARG A 143 1.46 -5.67 -1.68
CA ARG A 143 1.67 -6.47 -0.47
C ARG A 143 2.53 -5.75 0.54
N ASN A 144 3.65 -5.19 0.09
CA ASN A 144 4.56 -4.50 0.99
C ASN A 144 3.97 -3.19 1.52
N ALA A 145 3.29 -2.42 0.65
CA ALA A 145 2.70 -1.13 1.01
C ALA A 145 1.61 -1.27 2.09
N TRP A 146 0.81 -2.33 1.99
CA TRP A 146 -0.32 -2.57 2.88
C TRP A 146 -0.09 -3.73 3.86
N HIS A 147 1.17 -4.14 4.06
CA HIS A 147 1.54 -5.24 4.96
C HIS A 147 0.62 -6.46 4.80
N MET A 148 0.31 -6.81 3.56
CA MET A 148 -0.60 -7.91 3.24
C MET A 148 0.20 -9.19 3.04
N SER A 149 -0.14 -10.20 3.84
CA SER A 149 0.53 -11.49 3.95
C SER A 149 0.38 -12.35 2.71
N GLY A 150 1.31 -13.28 2.53
CA GLY A 150 1.30 -14.25 1.43
C GLY A 150 2.12 -13.81 0.21
N GLY A 151 1.80 -14.40 -0.94
CA GLY A 151 2.69 -14.42 -2.11
C GLY A 151 3.73 -15.54 -1.99
N GLU A 152 4.28 -15.97 -3.13
CA GLU A 152 5.31 -17.02 -3.18
C GLU A 152 6.56 -16.51 -3.90
N GLY A 153 7.74 -16.93 -3.43
CA GLY A 153 9.00 -16.56 -4.05
C GLY A 153 9.25 -15.05 -4.04
N TRP A 154 9.38 -14.44 -5.22
CA TRP A 154 9.78 -13.03 -5.34
C TRP A 154 8.65 -12.04 -5.03
N VAL A 155 7.39 -12.48 -5.05
CA VAL A 155 6.22 -11.63 -4.72
C VAL A 155 5.77 -11.77 -3.26
N ALA A 156 6.45 -12.62 -2.49
CA ALA A 156 6.13 -12.82 -1.08
C ALA A 156 6.31 -11.52 -0.29
N ASN A 157 5.37 -11.25 0.62
CA ASN A 157 5.47 -10.12 1.53
C ASN A 157 6.79 -10.19 2.34
N THR A 158 7.43 -9.05 2.51
CA THR A 158 8.65 -8.93 3.33
C THR A 158 8.56 -7.88 4.43
N THR A 159 7.42 -7.19 4.55
CA THR A 159 7.21 -6.07 5.48
C THR A 159 6.40 -6.44 6.71
N CYS A 160 5.57 -7.49 6.66
CA CYS A 160 4.86 -8.01 7.82
C CYS A 160 5.86 -8.40 8.92
N ARG A 161 5.54 -8.03 10.16
CA ARG A 161 6.39 -8.33 11.31
C ARG A 161 6.53 -9.83 11.49
N ARG A 162 7.76 -10.26 11.78
CA ARG A 162 8.05 -11.63 12.20
C ARG A 162 8.49 -11.64 13.66
N VAL A 163 7.91 -12.54 14.44
CA VAL A 163 8.15 -12.63 15.89
C VAL A 163 8.69 -14.01 16.25
N LEU A 164 9.54 -14.05 17.27
CA LEU A 164 10.00 -15.31 17.84
C LEU A 164 8.95 -15.81 18.82
N VAL A 165 8.35 -16.96 18.52
CA VAL A 165 7.41 -17.65 19.40
C VAL A 165 8.17 -18.71 20.20
N THR A 166 7.95 -18.73 21.51
CA THR A 166 8.34 -19.86 22.37
C THR A 166 7.08 -20.67 22.65
N HIS A 167 7.12 -21.95 22.34
CA HIS A 167 6.00 -22.86 22.52
C HIS A 167 5.96 -23.43 23.94
N ALA A 168 4.82 -24.01 24.32
CA ALA A 168 4.62 -24.63 25.63
C ALA A 168 5.60 -25.79 25.90
N ASP A 169 6.02 -26.50 24.86
CA ASP A 169 7.01 -27.58 24.91
C ASP A 169 8.47 -27.08 25.02
N GLY A 170 8.68 -25.77 24.95
CA GLY A 170 9.99 -25.12 25.00
C GLY A 170 10.68 -24.97 23.64
N SER A 171 10.06 -25.40 22.54
CA SER A 171 10.56 -25.15 21.18
C SER A 171 10.37 -23.69 20.76
N HIS A 172 11.05 -23.29 19.69
CA HIS A 172 11.01 -21.93 19.16
C HIS A 172 10.75 -21.92 17.65
N THR A 173 9.94 -20.97 17.20
CA THR A 173 9.61 -20.73 15.79
C THR A 173 9.61 -19.23 15.48
N VAL A 174 9.81 -18.88 14.21
CA VAL A 174 9.70 -17.49 13.74
C VAL A 174 8.45 -17.37 12.88
N GLU A 175 7.44 -16.75 13.45
CA GLU A 175 6.10 -16.68 12.88
C GLU A 175 5.81 -15.28 12.37
N GLU A 176 5.15 -15.22 11.22
CA GLU A 176 4.66 -13.97 10.65
C GLU A 176 3.40 -13.53 11.40
N VAL A 177 3.34 -12.27 11.78
CA VAL A 177 2.09 -11.64 12.19
C VAL A 177 1.39 -11.25 10.90
N LYS A 178 0.31 -11.97 10.57
CA LYS A 178 -0.37 -11.77 9.29
C LYS A 178 -1.17 -10.48 9.29
N ASP A 179 -1.06 -9.73 8.20
CA ASP A 179 -1.85 -8.53 7.93
C ASP A 179 -1.76 -7.54 9.10
N ASP A 180 -0.51 -7.25 9.50
CA ASP A 180 -0.19 -6.64 10.80
C ASP A 180 -0.36 -5.12 10.88
N ILE A 181 -1.05 -4.52 9.90
CA ILE A 181 -1.47 -3.12 9.98
C ILE A 181 -2.27 -2.90 11.27
N GLY A 182 -1.94 -1.82 12.00
CA GLY A 182 -2.57 -1.49 13.28
C GLY A 182 -2.13 -2.35 14.48
N ILE A 183 -1.32 -3.40 14.27
CA ILE A 183 -0.75 -4.18 15.38
C ILE A 183 0.59 -3.56 15.79
N GLU A 184 0.59 -2.77 16.86
CA GLU A 184 1.84 -2.20 17.40
C GLU A 184 2.80 -3.29 17.89
N ALA A 185 4.11 -3.07 17.75
CA ALA A 185 5.14 -4.04 18.14
C ALA A 185 5.15 -4.37 19.64
N GLY A 186 4.63 -3.46 20.48
CA GLY A 186 4.47 -3.65 21.92
C GLY A 186 3.15 -4.30 22.32
N ASN A 187 2.18 -4.43 21.40
CA ASN A 187 0.88 -5.03 21.68
C ASN A 187 0.95 -6.57 21.58
N VAL A 188 1.59 -7.19 22.58
CA VAL A 188 1.80 -8.64 22.65
C VAL A 188 0.48 -9.42 22.64
N GLU A 189 -0.59 -8.84 23.18
CA GLU A 189 -1.92 -9.46 23.20
C GLU A 189 -2.52 -9.56 21.79
N ALA A 190 -2.48 -8.46 21.02
CA ALA A 190 -2.93 -8.45 19.62
C ALA A 190 -2.06 -9.37 18.75
N ILE A 191 -0.74 -9.37 18.95
CA ILE A 191 0.17 -10.30 18.25
C ILE A 191 -0.20 -11.75 18.57
N ARG A 192 -0.43 -12.08 19.85
CA ARG A 192 -0.83 -13.43 20.25
C ARG A 192 -2.17 -13.84 19.64
N ALA A 193 -3.18 -12.95 19.68
CA ALA A 193 -4.49 -13.22 19.11
C ALA A 193 -4.39 -13.47 17.59
N ASN A 194 -3.56 -12.69 16.89
CA ASN A 194 -3.28 -12.90 15.47
C ASN A 194 -2.65 -14.27 15.22
N LEU A 195 -1.60 -14.65 15.95
CA LEU A 195 -0.95 -15.97 15.81
C LEU A 195 -1.91 -17.14 16.14
N GLN A 196 -2.77 -16.99 17.14
CA GLN A 196 -3.80 -17.98 17.46
C GLN A 196 -4.83 -18.14 16.34
N ALA A 197 -5.25 -17.04 15.71
CA ALA A 197 -6.11 -17.09 14.53
C ALA A 197 -5.45 -17.82 13.34
N GLN A 198 -4.11 -17.92 13.34
CA GLN A 198 -3.35 -18.71 12.37
C GLN A 198 -3.20 -20.19 12.76
N GLY A 199 -3.76 -20.60 13.90
CA GLY A 199 -3.69 -21.99 14.42
C GLY A 199 -2.51 -22.26 15.35
N ILE A 200 -1.79 -21.23 15.80
CA ILE A 200 -0.68 -21.37 16.75
C ILE A 200 -1.22 -21.16 18.17
N ASP A 201 -1.73 -22.23 18.78
CA ASP A 201 -2.42 -22.16 20.07
C ASP A 201 -1.50 -22.36 21.29
N ASP A 202 -0.34 -22.96 21.09
CA ASP A 202 0.58 -23.41 22.15
C ASP A 202 1.64 -22.35 22.51
N ILE A 203 1.27 -21.06 22.49
CA ILE A 203 2.17 -19.93 22.72
C ILE A 203 2.45 -19.74 24.21
N LYS A 204 3.72 -19.90 24.60
CA LYS A 204 4.23 -19.55 25.94
C LYS A 204 4.62 -18.07 26.03
N SER A 205 5.42 -17.60 25.08
CA SER A 205 5.85 -16.19 25.00
C SER A 205 6.16 -15.77 23.57
N VAL A 206 6.06 -14.47 23.31
CA VAL A 206 6.36 -13.86 22.01
C VAL A 206 7.40 -12.77 22.22
N ALA A 207 8.41 -12.73 21.36
CA ALA A 207 9.38 -11.65 21.30
C ALA A 207 9.39 -11.03 19.90
N SER A 208 9.10 -9.72 19.82
CA SER A 208 9.29 -8.94 18.60
C SER A 208 10.79 -8.66 18.45
N SER A 209 11.44 -9.42 17.59
CA SER A 209 12.87 -9.27 17.29
C SER A 209 13.14 -7.85 16.74
N GLY A 210 13.72 -6.97 17.56
CA GLY A 210 14.16 -5.64 17.09
C GLY A 210 14.52 -4.59 18.15
N TYR A 211 14.07 -4.73 19.41
CA TYR A 211 14.47 -3.81 20.48
C TYR A 211 15.44 -4.48 21.45
N VAL A 212 16.71 -4.09 21.38
CA VAL A 212 17.58 -4.12 22.55
C VAL A 212 17.20 -2.88 23.36
N GLU A 213 16.54 -3.05 24.50
CA GLU A 213 16.53 -1.99 25.52
C GLU A 213 17.99 -1.77 25.93
N VAL A 214 18.58 -0.68 25.44
CA VAL A 214 19.85 -0.22 26.00
C VAL A 214 19.51 0.47 27.31
N GLU A 215 19.50 -0.30 28.41
CA GLU A 215 19.65 0.30 29.73
C GLU A 215 20.97 1.07 29.73
N SER A 216 20.86 2.40 29.71
CA SER A 216 21.99 3.30 29.62
C SER A 216 22.65 3.48 30.99
N GLU A 217 23.44 2.51 31.43
CA GLU A 217 24.47 2.73 32.46
C GLU A 217 25.71 1.86 32.18
N ALA A 218 26.63 2.38 31.35
CA ALA A 218 28.08 2.37 31.59
C ALA A 218 28.87 2.66 30.31
N ALA A 219 29.58 3.80 30.35
CA ALA A 219 30.87 4.08 29.72
C ALA A 219 31.31 3.22 28.51
N ASN A 220 31.12 3.82 27.34
CA ASN A 220 31.77 3.51 26.07
C ASN A 220 33.30 3.31 26.21
N LYS A 221 33.78 2.07 26.08
CA LYS A 221 35.16 1.77 25.67
C LYS A 221 35.11 0.93 24.40
N ARG A 222 35.31 1.60 23.26
CA ARG A 222 35.61 0.94 21.98
C ARG A 222 36.90 0.14 22.12
N SER A 223 36.86 -1.12 21.73
CA SER A 223 38.03 -1.81 21.17
C SER A 223 37.62 -2.38 19.82
N SER A 224 38.39 -1.98 18.82
CA SER A 224 38.40 -2.49 17.47
C SER A 224 38.90 -3.93 17.47
N ASP A 225 38.15 -4.87 16.89
CA ASP A 225 38.72 -5.95 16.09
C ASP A 225 37.62 -6.65 15.29
N GLY A 226 37.98 -7.06 14.07
CA GLY A 226 37.09 -7.15 12.92
C GLY A 226 36.40 -8.50 12.68
N PHE A 227 35.31 -8.43 11.91
CA PHE A 227 35.03 -9.36 10.81
C PHE A 227 33.96 -8.75 9.87
N PRO A 228 34.29 -8.30 8.63
CA PRO A 228 33.26 -7.81 7.73
C PRO A 228 32.71 -8.95 6.87
N PRO A 229 31.39 -9.24 6.88
CA PRO A 229 30.79 -9.98 5.78
C PRO A 229 30.69 -9.06 4.56
N LYS A 230 31.29 -9.47 3.45
CA LYS A 230 31.16 -8.80 2.15
C LYS A 230 29.73 -8.96 1.65
N VAL A 231 28.92 -7.91 1.77
CA VAL A 231 27.64 -7.82 1.05
C VAL A 231 27.84 -6.92 -0.17
N ALA A 232 27.64 -7.49 -1.35
CA ALA A 232 27.72 -6.78 -2.62
C ALA A 232 26.67 -5.66 -2.66
N LYS A 233 27.11 -4.44 -2.99
CA LYS A 233 26.22 -3.29 -3.23
C LYS A 233 25.32 -3.58 -4.43
N LYS A 234 24.04 -3.88 -4.20
CA LYS A 234 23.01 -3.74 -5.24
C LYS A 234 22.40 -2.36 -5.13
N LYS A 235 22.41 -1.61 -6.24
CA LYS A 235 21.77 -0.31 -6.38
C LYS A 235 20.26 -0.49 -6.17
N GLN A 236 19.72 0.03 -5.08
CA GLN A 236 18.30 0.34 -4.96
C GLN A 236 18.01 1.51 -5.90
N TYR A 237 17.16 1.28 -6.89
CA TYR A 237 16.45 2.36 -7.56
C TYR A 237 15.23 2.66 -6.69
N GLY A 238 15.28 3.78 -5.98
CA GLY A 238 14.20 4.23 -5.12
C GLY A 238 13.00 4.69 -5.95
N ALA A 239 11.86 4.05 -5.73
CA ALA A 239 10.57 4.68 -5.96
C ALA A 239 10.26 5.58 -4.74
N GLY A 240 9.52 6.66 -5.00
CA GLY A 240 9.31 7.84 -4.15
C GLY A 240 9.28 7.62 -2.65
N THR A 241 9.96 8.51 -1.95
CA THR A 241 9.88 8.71 -0.50
C THR A 241 8.41 8.98 -0.12
N SER A 242 7.70 7.96 0.35
CA SER A 242 6.48 8.16 1.14
C SER A 242 6.92 8.54 2.56
N SER A 243 6.51 9.72 3.01
CA SER A 243 6.96 10.38 4.25
C SER A 243 6.34 9.81 5.53
N ILE A 244 5.63 8.68 5.46
CA ILE A 244 4.95 8.08 6.60
C ILE A 244 5.79 6.91 7.10
N VAL A 245 6.36 7.08 8.29
CA VAL A 245 7.08 6.01 8.99
C VAL A 245 6.06 5.15 9.71
N PHE A 246 5.99 3.88 9.33
CA PHE A 246 5.18 2.86 9.98
C PHE A 246 5.62 2.71 11.46
N GLY A 247 4.65 2.76 12.38
CA GLY A 247 4.83 2.70 13.83
C GLY A 247 4.84 1.28 14.36
#